data_AF-A0A366ME55-F1
#
_entry.id   AF-A0A366ME55-F1
#
_cell.length_a   1.000
_cell.length_b   1.000
_cell.length_c   1.000
_cell.angle_alpha   90.00
_cell.angle_beta   90.00
_cell.angle_gamma   90.00
#
_symmetry.space_group_name_H-M   'P 1'
#
loop_
_entity.id
_entity.type
_entity.pdbx_description
1 polymer ?
#
loop_
_entity_poly.entity_id
_entity_poly.type
_entity_poly.pdbx_seq_one_letter_code
_entity_poly.pdbx_strand_id
1 'polypeptide(L)' 'MVVQHTCGFKREIFCRECGTELTQDTRGKLYCPRCGRRLAILCPHCGKLW' A
#
# COMPACT_ATOMS: atom_id res chain seq x y z
N MET A 1 -3.59 3.31 -10.04
CA MET A 1 -2.12 3.15 -9.89
C MET A 1 -1.86 1.91 -9.05
N VAL A 2 -1.05 0.98 -9.54
CA VAL A 2 -0.69 -0.24 -8.78
C VAL A 2 0.48 0.04 -7.85
N VAL A 3 0.40 -0.39 -6.60
CA VAL A 3 1.54 -0.36 -5.68
C VAL A 3 2.34 -1.66 -5.84
N GLN A 4 3.66 -1.59 -5.75
CA GLN A 4 4.55 -2.75 -5.88
C GLN A 4 5.30 -3.05 -4.57
N HIS A 5 5.13 -4.24 -4.02
CA HIS A 5 5.89 -4.70 -2.88
C HIS A 5 7.33 -5.03 -3.28
N THR A 6 8.26 -4.97 -2.33
CA THR A 6 9.68 -5.28 -2.55
C THR A 6 9.92 -6.72 -3.03
N CYS A 7 8.99 -7.65 -2.77
CA CYS A 7 9.03 -9.01 -3.31
C CYS A 7 8.58 -9.13 -4.79
N GLY A 8 8.22 -8.01 -5.43
CA GLY A 8 7.75 -7.97 -6.82
C GLY A 8 6.24 -8.04 -6.99
N PHE A 9 5.48 -8.35 -5.93
CA PHE A 9 4.01 -8.44 -5.98
C PHE A 9 3.36 -7.06 -6.18
N LYS A 10 2.45 -6.94 -7.15
CA LYS A 10 1.75 -5.70 -7.49
C LYS A 10 0.25 -5.87 -7.25
N ARG A 11 -0.38 -4.90 -6.61
CA ARG A 11 -1.85 -4.82 -6.54
C ARG A 11 -2.31 -3.38 -6.34
N GLU A 12 -3.57 -3.14 -6.64
CA GLU A 12 -4.24 -1.89 -6.29
C GLU A 12 -4.78 -2.04 -4.86
N ILE A 13 -4.48 -1.06 -4.02
CA ILE A 13 -4.92 -1.07 -2.62
C ILE A 13 -5.66 0.21 -2.36
N PHE A 14 -6.86 0.09 -1.78
CA PHE A 14 -7.72 1.22 -1.48
C PHE A 14 -7.77 1.45 0.03
N CYS A 15 -7.82 2.71 0.42
CA CYS A 15 -8.04 3.09 1.81
C CYS A 15 -9.45 2.68 2.24
N ARG A 16 -9.56 1.97 3.36
CA ARG A 16 -10.86 1.51 3.86
C ARG A 16 -11.76 2.62 4.39
N GLU A 17 -11.19 3.77 4.76
CA GLU A 17 -11.95 4.90 5.30
C GLU A 17 -12.49 5.83 4.21
N CYS A 18 -11.67 6.15 3.18
CA CYS A 18 -12.06 7.13 2.16
C CYS A 18 -12.25 6.55 0.75
N GLY A 19 -11.91 5.27 0.54
CA GLY A 19 -11.98 4.62 -0.78
C GLY A 19 -10.91 5.04 -1.77
N THR A 20 -10.03 6.00 -1.43
CA THR A 20 -8.95 6.47 -2.31
C THR A 20 -7.83 5.44 -2.41
N GLU A 21 -7.25 5.32 -3.60
CA GLU A 21 -6.06 4.51 -3.86
C GLU A 21 -4.89 4.91 -2.96
N LEU A 22 -4.25 3.91 -2.35
CA LEU A 22 -3.04 4.12 -1.57
C LEU A 22 -1.85 4.34 -2.48
N THR A 23 -1.01 5.29 -2.08
CA THR A 23 0.27 5.55 -2.74
C THR A 23 1.39 4.93 -1.93
N GLN A 24 2.45 4.55 -2.62
CA GLN A 24 3.67 4.07 -2.03
C GLN A 24 4.72 5.18 -2.00
N ASP A 25 5.38 5.37 -0.86
CA ASP A 25 6.54 6.25 -0.76
C ASP A 25 7.76 5.63 -1.43
N THR A 26 8.81 6.42 -1.68
CA THR A 26 10.11 5.96 -2.20
C THR A 26 10.71 4.80 -1.40
N ARG A 27 10.37 4.67 -0.11
CA ARG A 27 10.79 3.55 0.75
C ARG A 27 9.91 2.30 0.67
N GLY A 28 8.90 2.28 -0.19
CA GLY A 28 8.00 1.15 -0.33
C GLY A 28 6.82 1.14 0.64
N LYS A 29 6.66 2.15 1.51
CA LYS A 29 5.59 2.18 2.53
C LYS A 29 4.28 2.72 1.96
N LEU A 30 3.16 2.11 2.32
CA LEU A 30 1.83 2.57 1.90
C LEU A 30 1.34 3.73 2.76
N TYR A 31 0.82 4.76 2.10
CA TYR A 31 0.15 5.87 2.74
C TYR A 31 -1.07 6.33 1.94
N CYS A 32 -2.07 6.85 2.64
CA CYS A 32 -3.24 7.43 2.02
C CYS A 32 -3.02 8.94 1.83
N PRO A 33 -3.01 9.47 0.60
CA PRO A 33 -2.83 10.90 0.36
C PRO A 33 -4.02 11.76 0.84
N ARG A 34 -5.21 11.15 0.98
CA ARG A 34 -6.43 11.86 1.41
C ARG A 34 -6.61 11.87 2.92
N CYS A 35 -6.36 10.73 3.58
CA CYS A 35 -6.46 10.63 5.05
C CYS A 35 -5.16 11.05 5.77
N GLY A 36 -4.02 11.07 5.08
CA GLY A 36 -2.70 11.33 5.67
C GLY A 36 -2.17 10.20 6.57
N ARG A 37 -2.84 9.04 6.60
CA ARG A 37 -2.49 7.89 7.43
C ARG A 37 -1.57 6.92 6.70
N ARG A 38 -0.64 6.31 7.44
CA ARG A 38 0.22 5.22 6.95
C ARG A 38 -0.46 3.90 7.23
N LEU A 39 -0.51 3.01 6.24
CA LEU A 39 -1.11 1.70 6.39
C LEU A 39 -0.02 0.65 6.29
N ALA A 40 0.01 -0.26 7.27
CA ALA A 40 0.88 -1.42 7.26
C ALA A 40 0.02 -2.63 6.89
N ILE A 41 0.21 -3.16 5.69
CA ILE A 41 -0.60 -4.26 5.16
C ILE A 41 0.32 -5.44 4.91
N LEU A 42 -0.12 -6.65 5.26
CA LEU A 42 0.62 -7.85 4.93
C LEU A 42 0.49 -8.14 3.43
N CYS A 43 1.64 -8.42 2.81
CA CYS A 43 1.69 -8.88 1.43
C CYS A 43 1.15 -10.32 1.36
N PRO A 44 0.09 -10.60 0.58
CA PRO A 44 -0.48 -11.94 0.50
C PRO A 44 0.44 -12.95 -0.18
N HIS A 45 1.49 -12.49 -0.88
CA HIS A 45 2.42 -13.35 -1.60
C HIS A 45 3.58 -13.84 -0.72
N CYS A 46 4.20 -12.95 0.07
CA CYS A 46 5.38 -13.28 0.88
C CYS A 46 5.15 -13.21 2.39
N GLY A 47 3.99 -12.74 2.85
CA GLY A 47 3.63 -12.61 4.26
C GLY A 47 4.38 -11.49 5.00
N LYS A 48 5.19 -10.66 4.33
CA LYS A 48 5.88 -9.52 4.93
C LYS A 48 5.03 -8.25 4.88
N LEU A 49 5.31 -7.30 5.77
CA LEU A 49 4.69 -5.98 5.76
C LEU A 49 5.08 -5.21 4.49
N TRP A 50 4.10 -4.45 4.00
CA TRP A 50 4.25 -3.51 2.89
C TRP A 50 4.86 -2.19 3.35
#